data_AF-A0A840V163-F1
#
_entry.id   AF-A0A840V163-F1
#
_cell.length_a   1.000
_cell.length_b   1.000
_cell.length_c   1.000
_cell.angle_alpha   90.00
_cell.angle_beta   90.00
_cell.angle_gamma   90.00
#
_symmetry.space_group_name_H-M   'P 1'
#
loop_
_entity.id
_entity.type
_entity.pdbx_description
1 polymer ?
#
loop_
_entity_poly.entity_id
_entity_poly.type
_entity_poly.pdbx_seq_one_letter_code
_entity_poly.pdbx_strand_id
1 'polypeptide(L)'
;MHATAAAIIPAAGSGTRMGLHHPKQFHMLAGSPVLIHTVRAFLANPEICRCIVVVPEAWVERTGSLLHHYGLDPQRLTVCAGGRRRQDSVRAGMAHLDDTIDIVLVHDGARPLVSQDTITRCCRAAREHGVAIAAIPVKDTLKKADANGVVQSTVDRQGLWQAQTPQAMRLSLLQLAYSQAGDEEATDEASLLERAGIPVTIVEGSETNLKITRPEDLRLAELIVHRNTTPPRLRIGHGFDAHRFIADRPLVLGGVTIPHTLGLAGHSDADVVTHALCDALLGAIGARDIGYHFPDSDARFSGMYSITLLEEVIDLVRSKGLALGNADITIICQAPRLAGHIAAMQERLAQSCGVEAEAVNIKATTTEKMGFTGREEGIACHAVVLLHNHPNPSGH
;
A
#
# COMPACT_ATOMS: atom_id res chain seq x y z
N MET A 1 15.74 25.41 -18.68
CA MET A 1 15.48 23.97 -18.89
C MET A 1 15.66 23.29 -17.54
N HIS A 2 14.65 22.61 -17.02
CA HIS A 2 14.78 21.87 -15.76
C HIS A 2 15.75 20.71 -16.01
N ALA A 3 16.91 20.73 -15.36
CA ALA A 3 17.86 19.62 -15.41
C ALA A 3 17.17 18.34 -14.94
N THR A 4 17.03 17.39 -15.86
CA THR A 4 16.33 16.11 -15.72
C THR A 4 17.23 15.13 -14.97
N ALA A 5 16.69 14.50 -13.91
CA ALA A 5 17.45 13.57 -13.08
C ALA A 5 17.02 12.12 -13.33
N ALA A 6 17.96 11.18 -13.30
CA ALA A 6 17.69 9.75 -13.33
C ALA A 6 18.22 9.07 -12.06
N ALA A 7 17.58 7.97 -11.67
CA ALA A 7 18.06 7.10 -10.60
C ALA A 7 18.70 5.83 -11.16
N ILE A 8 19.85 5.42 -10.63
CA ILE A 8 20.44 4.10 -10.86
C ILE A 8 20.37 3.33 -9.55
N ILE A 9 19.69 2.20 -9.55
CA ILE A 9 19.43 1.35 -8.39
C ILE A 9 20.26 0.06 -8.51
N PRO A 10 21.53 0.04 -8.05
CA PRO A 10 22.29 -1.20 -7.96
C PRO A 10 21.65 -2.16 -6.95
N ALA A 11 21.18 -3.28 -7.49
CA ALA A 11 20.51 -4.37 -6.80
C ALA A 11 21.06 -5.72 -7.28
N ALA A 12 22.37 -5.80 -7.55
CA ALA A 12 23.07 -7.00 -8.00
C ALA A 12 23.76 -7.81 -6.87
N GLY A 13 23.67 -7.34 -5.62
CA GLY A 13 24.34 -7.99 -4.49
C GLY A 13 23.71 -9.34 -4.10
N SER A 14 24.55 -10.33 -3.78
CA SER A 14 24.16 -11.72 -3.50
C SER A 14 23.54 -11.97 -2.12
N GLY A 15 23.56 -11.01 -1.19
CA GLY A 15 22.84 -11.10 0.08
C GLY A 15 23.38 -12.14 1.09
N THR A 16 24.61 -12.62 0.93
CA THR A 16 25.23 -13.72 1.73
C THR A 16 25.10 -13.58 3.25
N ARG A 17 25.10 -12.35 3.79
CA ARG A 17 24.93 -12.05 5.22
C ARG A 17 23.53 -12.31 5.78
N MET A 18 22.52 -12.49 4.94
CA MET A 18 21.12 -12.78 5.32
C MET A 18 20.80 -14.28 5.33
N GLY A 19 21.69 -15.15 4.83
CA GLY A 19 21.45 -16.60 4.77
C GLY A 19 20.29 -17.04 3.85
N LEU A 20 19.94 -16.24 2.85
CA LEU A 20 18.77 -16.48 1.98
C LEU A 20 19.16 -17.22 0.68
N HIS A 21 18.24 -18.02 0.13
CA HIS A 21 18.36 -18.69 -1.17
C HIS A 21 18.12 -17.78 -2.38
N HIS A 22 17.73 -16.51 -2.13
CA HIS A 22 17.50 -15.49 -3.17
C HIS A 22 18.12 -14.15 -2.76
N PRO A 23 18.43 -13.24 -3.71
CA PRO A 23 18.96 -11.92 -3.37
C PRO A 23 18.02 -11.13 -2.45
N LYS A 24 18.57 -10.51 -1.40
CA LYS A 24 17.82 -9.89 -0.29
C LYS A 24 16.83 -8.78 -0.70
N GLN A 25 17.10 -8.10 -1.81
CA GLN A 25 16.28 -7.05 -2.39
C GLN A 25 14.90 -7.56 -2.86
N PHE A 26 14.74 -8.88 -3.02
CA PHE A 26 13.46 -9.51 -3.34
C PHE A 26 12.71 -10.01 -2.10
N HIS A 27 13.26 -9.82 -0.89
CA HIS A 27 12.53 -10.17 0.34
C HIS A 27 11.32 -9.25 0.50
N MET A 28 10.20 -9.82 0.96
CA MET A 28 8.99 -9.08 1.31
C MET A 28 9.22 -8.18 2.53
N LEU A 29 8.68 -6.96 2.44
CA LEU A 29 8.61 -5.94 3.47
C LEU A 29 7.18 -5.38 3.44
N ALA A 30 6.38 -5.60 4.48
CA ALA A 30 5.00 -5.09 4.54
C ALA A 30 4.17 -5.34 3.25
N GLY A 31 4.19 -6.57 2.73
CA GLY A 31 3.42 -6.96 1.55
C GLY A 31 3.99 -6.57 0.18
N SER A 32 5.19 -5.98 0.10
CA SER A 32 5.89 -5.77 -1.19
C SER A 32 7.40 -6.02 -1.06
N PRO A 33 8.12 -6.45 -2.12
CA PRO A 33 9.57 -6.63 -2.07
C PRO A 33 10.32 -5.33 -1.75
N VAL A 34 11.44 -5.43 -1.02
CA VAL A 34 12.32 -4.30 -0.68
C VAL A 34 12.69 -3.44 -1.90
N LEU A 35 12.99 -4.08 -3.03
CA LEU A 35 13.31 -3.40 -4.28
C LEU A 35 12.14 -2.55 -4.79
N ILE A 36 10.90 -3.06 -4.68
CA ILE A 36 9.69 -2.36 -5.12
C ILE A 36 9.49 -1.07 -4.31
N HIS A 37 9.65 -1.13 -2.99
CA HIS A 37 9.59 0.06 -2.13
C HIS A 37 10.63 1.10 -2.55
N THR A 38 11.86 0.65 -2.80
CA THR A 38 12.97 1.53 -3.22
C THR A 38 12.66 2.22 -4.55
N VAL A 39 12.30 1.46 -5.58
CA VAL A 39 12.02 2.01 -6.93
C VAL A 39 10.80 2.93 -6.90
N ARG A 40 9.74 2.55 -6.17
CA ARG A 40 8.53 3.37 -5.99
C ARG A 40 8.86 4.73 -5.38
N ALA A 41 9.75 4.79 -4.38
CA ALA A 41 10.16 6.05 -3.77
C ALA A 41 10.79 7.02 -4.77
N PHE A 42 11.62 6.51 -5.70
CA PHE A 42 12.21 7.36 -6.74
C PHE A 42 11.22 7.75 -7.83
N LEU A 43 10.38 6.83 -8.30
CA LEU A 43 9.39 7.15 -9.33
C LEU A 43 8.31 8.13 -8.85
N ALA A 44 8.03 8.17 -7.54
CA ALA A 44 7.12 9.13 -6.93
C ALA A 44 7.70 10.55 -6.86
N ASN A 45 9.03 10.72 -7.00
CA ASN A 45 9.65 12.04 -6.95
C ASN A 45 9.56 12.73 -8.31
N PRO A 46 9.05 13.97 -8.41
CA PRO A 46 8.84 14.67 -9.68
C PRO A 46 10.16 15.06 -10.39
N GLU A 47 11.29 15.07 -9.69
CA GLU A 47 12.58 15.39 -10.31
C GLU A 47 13.19 14.21 -11.07
N ILE A 48 12.76 12.98 -10.77
CA ILE A 48 13.28 11.76 -11.35
C ILE A 48 12.48 11.44 -12.60
N CYS A 49 13.05 11.52 -13.80
CA CYS A 49 12.33 11.14 -15.02
C CYS A 49 12.49 9.65 -15.37
N ARG A 50 13.61 9.03 -14.97
CA ARG A 50 13.95 7.63 -15.30
C ARG A 50 14.54 6.91 -14.09
N CYS A 51 14.26 5.62 -13.96
CA CYS A 51 14.89 4.74 -12.99
C CYS A 51 15.48 3.50 -13.70
N ILE A 52 16.79 3.29 -13.56
CA ILE A 52 17.53 2.15 -14.08
C ILE A 52 17.79 1.17 -12.93
N VAL A 53 17.20 -0.02 -13.00
CA VAL A 53 17.29 -1.05 -11.98
C VAL A 53 18.31 -2.10 -12.43
N VAL A 54 19.43 -2.20 -11.71
CA VAL A 54 20.54 -3.08 -12.10
C VAL A 54 20.54 -4.32 -11.23
N VAL A 55 20.30 -5.50 -11.82
CA VAL A 55 20.16 -6.78 -11.10
C VAL A 55 21.13 -7.83 -11.67
N PRO A 56 21.33 -8.98 -11.02
CA PRO A 56 22.10 -10.06 -11.63
C PRO A 56 21.42 -10.50 -12.94
N GLU A 57 22.20 -10.90 -13.94
CA GLU A 57 21.70 -11.25 -15.29
C GLU A 57 20.51 -12.23 -15.25
N ALA A 58 20.61 -13.28 -14.44
CA ALA A 58 19.55 -14.28 -14.26
C ALA A 58 18.23 -13.73 -13.66
N TRP A 59 18.22 -12.49 -13.16
CA TRP A 59 17.05 -11.84 -12.54
C TRP A 59 16.47 -10.71 -13.39
N VAL A 60 17.04 -10.37 -14.55
CA VAL A 60 16.59 -9.23 -15.37
C VAL A 60 15.12 -9.37 -15.78
N GLU A 61 14.78 -10.48 -16.44
CA GLU A 61 13.40 -10.74 -16.91
C GLU A 61 12.41 -10.79 -15.75
N ARG A 62 12.74 -11.57 -14.71
CA ARG A 62 11.89 -11.71 -13.51
C ARG A 62 11.66 -10.38 -12.81
N THR A 63 12.68 -9.52 -12.74
CA THR A 63 12.57 -8.19 -12.13
C THR A 63 11.66 -7.28 -12.95
N GLY A 64 11.76 -7.32 -14.28
CA GLY A 64 10.84 -6.60 -15.16
C GLY A 64 9.37 -6.99 -14.90
N SER A 65 9.08 -8.29 -14.88
CA SER A 65 7.74 -8.80 -14.58
C SER A 65 7.25 -8.40 -13.19
N LEU A 66 8.15 -8.39 -12.19
CA LEU A 66 7.84 -7.99 -10.82
C LEU A 66 7.49 -6.50 -10.74
N LEU A 67 8.29 -5.62 -11.35
CA LEU A 67 8.03 -4.18 -11.36
C LEU A 67 6.66 -3.87 -12.02
N HIS A 68 6.35 -4.55 -13.12
CA HIS A 68 5.05 -4.42 -13.81
C HIS A 68 3.89 -4.92 -12.95
N HIS A 69 4.03 -6.08 -12.30
CA HIS A 69 3.01 -6.63 -11.41
C HIS A 69 2.64 -5.66 -10.26
N TYR A 70 3.61 -4.90 -9.75
CA TYR A 70 3.38 -3.88 -8.72
C TYR A 70 2.97 -2.51 -9.26
N GLY A 71 2.59 -2.41 -10.55
CA GLY A 71 2.01 -1.21 -11.15
C GLY A 71 2.98 -0.05 -11.37
N LEU A 72 4.29 -0.31 -11.43
CA LEU A 72 5.27 0.74 -11.68
C LEU A 72 5.34 1.07 -13.18
N ASP A 73 5.40 2.35 -13.51
CA ASP A 73 5.35 2.86 -14.88
C ASP A 73 6.50 2.29 -15.76
N PRO A 74 6.19 1.42 -16.74
CA PRO A 74 7.20 0.82 -17.58
C PRO A 74 7.91 1.83 -18.49
N GLN A 75 7.31 2.98 -18.79
CA GLN A 75 7.93 4.00 -19.63
C GLN A 75 9.09 4.70 -18.92
N ARG A 76 9.08 4.75 -17.59
CA ARG A 76 10.11 5.38 -16.77
C ARG A 76 11.14 4.39 -16.23
N LEU A 77 11.02 3.11 -16.58
CA LEU A 77 11.83 2.03 -16.04
C LEU A 77 12.72 1.37 -17.10
N THR A 78 13.91 0.96 -16.66
CA THR A 78 14.78 0.07 -17.43
C THR A 78 15.41 -0.92 -16.46
N VAL A 79 15.41 -2.20 -16.81
CA VAL A 79 16.08 -3.25 -16.02
C VAL A 79 17.24 -3.78 -16.84
N CYS A 80 18.43 -3.81 -16.24
CA CYS A 80 19.62 -4.31 -16.92
C CYS A 80 20.50 -5.19 -16.01
N ALA A 81 21.40 -5.95 -16.65
CA ALA A 81 22.35 -6.79 -15.95
C ALA A 81 23.49 -5.95 -15.34
N GLY A 82 23.83 -6.26 -14.08
CA GLY A 82 24.98 -5.68 -13.40
C GLY A 82 26.30 -6.42 -13.66
N GLY A 83 27.39 -5.82 -13.20
CA GLY A 83 28.72 -6.44 -13.23
C GLY A 83 29.12 -7.10 -11.91
N ARG A 84 30.36 -7.61 -11.84
CA ARG A 84 30.88 -8.34 -10.68
C ARG A 84 30.96 -7.48 -9.42
N ARG A 85 31.40 -6.23 -9.54
CA ARG A 85 31.49 -5.27 -8.43
C ARG A 85 30.31 -4.30 -8.45
N ARG A 86 30.09 -3.62 -7.32
CA ARG A 86 29.09 -2.55 -7.22
C ARG A 86 29.33 -1.45 -8.26
N GLN A 87 30.58 -1.01 -8.42
CA GLN A 87 30.94 0.02 -9.39
C GLN A 87 30.71 -0.41 -10.85
N ASP A 88 30.90 -1.69 -11.17
CA ASP A 88 30.65 -2.22 -12.51
C ASP A 88 29.14 -2.23 -12.82
N SER A 89 28.31 -2.53 -11.83
CA SER A 89 26.84 -2.47 -11.94
C SER A 89 26.34 -1.04 -12.17
N VAL A 90 26.89 -0.06 -11.45
CA VAL A 90 26.53 1.35 -11.65
C VAL A 90 26.96 1.82 -13.05
N ARG A 91 28.16 1.44 -13.51
CA ARG A 91 28.62 1.71 -14.89
C ARG A 91 27.69 1.11 -15.96
N ALA A 92 27.20 -0.12 -15.75
CA ALA A 92 26.22 -0.75 -16.65
C ALA A 92 24.87 0.01 -16.66
N GLY A 93 24.45 0.52 -15.51
CA GLY A 93 23.26 1.37 -15.40
C GLY A 93 23.42 2.69 -16.17
N MET A 94 24.60 3.33 -16.09
CA MET A 94 24.89 4.58 -16.80
C MET A 94 24.80 4.43 -18.33
N ALA A 95 25.10 3.26 -18.88
CA ALA A 95 25.01 3.00 -20.32
C ALA A 95 23.58 3.06 -20.88
N HIS A 96 22.57 3.10 -20.01
CA HIS A 96 21.14 3.21 -20.37
C HIS A 96 20.59 4.64 -20.18
N LEU A 97 21.44 5.59 -19.81
CA LEU A 97 21.07 7.00 -19.72
C LEU A 97 21.27 7.66 -21.09
N ASP A 98 20.34 8.53 -21.46
CA ASP A 98 20.44 9.36 -22.66
C ASP A 98 20.97 10.77 -22.33
N ASP A 99 21.31 11.54 -23.37
CA ASP A 99 21.91 12.87 -23.26
C ASP A 99 20.96 13.91 -22.64
N THR A 100 19.69 13.56 -22.35
CA THR A 100 18.78 14.46 -21.64
C THR A 100 19.02 14.44 -20.13
N ILE A 101 19.79 13.48 -19.60
CA ILE A 101 20.03 13.34 -18.16
C ILE A 101 21.26 14.14 -17.72
N ASP A 102 21.03 15.18 -16.92
CA ASP A 102 22.10 16.00 -16.35
C ASP A 102 22.56 15.50 -14.98
N ILE A 103 21.62 14.98 -14.18
CA ILE A 103 21.85 14.56 -12.80
C ILE A 103 21.55 13.07 -12.66
N VAL A 104 22.43 12.35 -11.98
CA VAL A 104 22.25 10.94 -11.67
C VAL A 104 22.29 10.72 -10.17
N LEU A 105 21.36 9.92 -9.68
CA LEU A 105 21.28 9.50 -8.28
C LEU A 105 21.55 8.00 -8.21
N VAL A 106 22.64 7.62 -7.56
CA VAL A 106 22.92 6.21 -7.29
C VAL A 106 22.39 5.85 -5.91
N HIS A 107 21.56 4.81 -5.84
CA HIS A 107 20.91 4.42 -4.60
C HIS A 107 20.83 2.91 -4.40
N ASP A 108 21.26 2.45 -3.22
CA ASP A 108 21.25 1.03 -2.89
C ASP A 108 19.81 0.47 -2.95
N GLY A 109 19.58 -0.58 -3.76
CA GLY A 109 18.28 -1.27 -3.84
C GLY A 109 17.80 -1.93 -2.54
N ALA A 110 18.61 -1.86 -1.48
CA ALA A 110 18.31 -2.38 -0.14
C ALA A 110 18.01 -1.27 0.88
N ARG A 111 17.74 -0.03 0.45
CA ARG A 111 17.33 1.11 1.31
C ARG A 111 15.90 1.55 0.96
N PRO A 112 14.88 0.79 1.36
CA PRO A 112 13.50 1.00 0.91
C PRO A 112 12.80 2.23 1.53
N LEU A 113 13.46 2.95 2.44
CA LEU A 113 12.86 3.97 3.30
C LEU A 113 13.40 5.38 3.05
N VAL A 114 13.98 5.61 1.87
CA VAL A 114 14.42 6.94 1.46
C VAL A 114 13.22 7.88 1.36
N SER A 115 13.35 9.09 1.93
CA SER A 115 12.27 10.09 1.91
C SER A 115 12.30 10.94 0.64
N GLN A 116 11.14 11.51 0.27
CA GLN A 116 11.04 12.45 -0.85
C GLN A 116 11.93 13.69 -0.63
N ASP A 117 11.96 14.20 0.61
CA ASP A 117 12.82 15.33 0.98
C ASP A 117 14.31 15.02 0.78
N THR A 118 14.77 13.83 1.18
CA THR A 118 16.16 13.41 0.97
C THR A 118 16.51 13.35 -0.52
N ILE A 119 15.62 12.78 -1.36
CA ILE A 119 15.83 12.72 -2.82
C ILE A 119 15.95 14.13 -3.39
N THR A 120 14.99 15.02 -3.10
CA THR A 120 14.96 16.40 -3.60
C THR A 120 16.16 17.22 -3.13
N ARG A 121 16.57 17.11 -1.85
CA ARG A 121 17.75 17.83 -1.35
C ARG A 121 19.04 17.33 -1.99
N CYS A 122 19.19 16.02 -2.23
CA CYS A 122 20.33 15.48 -2.96
C CYS A 122 20.36 15.97 -4.41
N CYS A 123 19.23 15.96 -5.13
CA CYS A 123 19.14 16.52 -6.48
C CYS A 123 19.56 17.99 -6.52
N ARG A 124 18.99 18.81 -5.63
CA ARG A 124 19.32 20.25 -5.55
C ARG A 124 20.80 20.49 -5.27
N ALA A 125 21.36 19.81 -4.27
CA ALA A 125 22.77 19.95 -3.92
C ALA A 125 23.70 19.49 -5.06
N ALA A 126 23.35 18.44 -5.81
CA ALA A 126 24.10 18.03 -6.99
C ALA A 126 24.05 19.07 -8.12
N ARG A 127 22.91 19.77 -8.30
CA ARG A 127 22.82 20.87 -9.27
C ARG A 127 23.70 22.06 -8.87
N GLU A 128 23.70 22.41 -7.59
CA GLU A 128 24.43 23.56 -7.04
C GLU A 128 25.94 23.30 -6.94
N HIS A 129 26.33 22.15 -6.37
CA HIS A 129 27.72 21.84 -6.00
C HIS A 129 28.38 20.78 -6.89
N GLY A 130 27.65 20.18 -7.81
CA GLY A 130 28.14 19.13 -8.70
C GLY A 130 27.99 17.72 -8.13
N VAL A 131 28.29 17.51 -6.85
CA VAL A 131 28.18 16.21 -6.15
C VAL A 131 27.66 16.38 -4.73
N ALA A 132 26.73 15.51 -4.34
CA ALA A 132 26.15 15.45 -3.01
C ALA A 132 25.89 14.01 -2.57
N ILE A 133 26.12 13.70 -1.29
CA ILE A 133 25.74 12.42 -0.69
C ILE A 133 24.83 12.61 0.51
N ALA A 134 23.82 11.75 0.64
CA ALA A 134 23.11 11.61 1.90
C ALA A 134 24.06 11.02 2.96
N ALA A 135 24.15 11.62 4.14
CA ALA A 135 24.91 11.06 5.26
C ALA A 135 24.34 11.49 6.61
N ILE A 136 24.59 10.71 7.66
CA ILE A 136 24.19 11.07 9.04
C ILE A 136 25.43 11.17 9.94
N PRO A 137 25.45 12.07 10.94
CA PRO A 137 26.59 12.20 11.83
C PRO A 137 26.77 10.95 12.70
N VAL A 138 28.01 10.55 12.96
CA VAL A 138 28.31 9.44 13.87
C VAL A 138 27.95 9.84 15.31
N LYS A 139 26.96 9.16 15.90
CA LYS A 139 26.55 9.36 17.30
C LYS A 139 27.28 8.45 18.28
N ASP A 140 27.53 7.21 17.91
CA ASP A 140 28.11 6.21 18.80
C ASP A 140 29.64 6.31 18.86
N THR A 141 30.24 5.86 19.96
CA THR A 141 31.71 5.78 20.06
C THR A 141 32.24 4.72 19.10
N LEU A 142 33.18 5.11 18.23
CA LEU A 142 33.82 4.19 17.30
C LEU A 142 35.10 3.60 17.91
N LYS A 143 35.28 2.29 17.76
CA LYS A 143 36.48 1.56 18.14
C LYS A 143 37.15 0.99 16.90
N LYS A 144 38.48 1.15 16.80
CA LYS A 144 39.30 0.38 15.86
C LYS A 144 39.69 -0.91 16.57
N ALA A 145 39.39 -2.05 15.96
CA ALA A 145 39.73 -3.37 16.49
C ALA A 145 40.59 -4.16 15.49
N ASP A 146 41.36 -5.12 15.99
CA ASP A 146 42.09 -6.06 15.14
C ASP A 146 41.19 -7.22 14.66
N ALA A 147 41.77 -8.15 13.90
CA ALA A 147 41.06 -9.31 13.36
C ALA A 147 40.52 -10.27 14.44
N ASN A 148 41.03 -10.19 15.68
CA ASN A 148 40.59 -11.01 16.81
C ASN A 148 39.51 -10.30 17.64
N GLY A 149 39.09 -9.09 17.26
CA GLY A 149 38.10 -8.29 17.98
C GLY A 149 38.67 -7.55 19.19
N VAL A 150 39.99 -7.46 19.33
CA VAL A 150 40.63 -6.70 20.41
C VAL A 150 40.67 -5.23 20.04
N VAL A 151 40.15 -4.37 20.91
CA VAL A 151 40.15 -2.91 20.72
C VAL A 151 41.58 -2.38 20.71
N GLN A 152 41.98 -1.75 19.61
CA GLN A 152 43.28 -1.10 19.44
C GLN A 152 43.23 0.38 19.87
N SER A 153 42.17 1.10 19.48
CA SER A 153 42.02 2.51 19.80
C SER A 153 40.56 2.98 19.69
N THR A 154 40.29 4.16 20.22
CA THR A 154 39.03 4.88 20.01
C THR A 154 39.23 5.88 18.88
N VAL A 155 38.30 5.94 17.93
CA VAL A 155 38.31 6.94 16.84
C VAL A 155 37.51 8.15 17.30
N ASP A 156 38.06 9.35 17.14
CA ASP A 156 37.31 10.58 17.38
C ASP A 156 36.17 10.69 16.38
N ARG A 157 34.94 10.80 16.89
CA ARG A 157 33.72 10.87 16.07
C ARG A 157 33.43 12.28 15.56
N GLN A 158 34.12 13.32 16.06
CA GLN A 158 33.89 14.68 15.64
C GLN A 158 34.18 14.82 14.13
N GLY A 159 33.18 15.29 13.37
CA GLY A 159 33.29 15.42 11.92
C GLY A 159 33.17 14.11 11.13
N LEU A 160 32.92 12.97 11.78
CA LEU A 160 32.67 11.70 11.09
C LEU A 160 31.19 11.53 10.74
N TRP A 161 30.96 11.08 9.51
CA TRP A 161 29.63 10.85 8.96
C TRP A 161 29.52 9.43 8.43
N GLN A 162 28.35 8.82 8.58
CA GLN A 162 28.00 7.55 7.97
C GLN A 162 27.35 7.82 6.62
N ALA A 163 28.08 7.49 5.54
CA ALA A 163 27.56 7.63 4.20
C ALA A 163 26.31 6.77 3.99
N GLN A 164 25.28 7.39 3.43
CA GLN A 164 24.07 6.76 2.95
C GLN A 164 23.98 6.92 1.43
N THR A 165 22.89 6.40 0.85
CA THR A 165 22.45 6.77 -0.49
C THR A 165 21.05 7.37 -0.36
N PRO A 166 20.60 8.28 -1.25
CA PRO A 166 21.12 8.55 -2.58
C PRO A 166 22.44 9.34 -2.56
N GLN A 167 23.35 8.96 -3.45
CA GLN A 167 24.48 9.79 -3.85
C GLN A 167 24.10 10.44 -5.18
N ALA A 168 24.01 11.76 -5.24
CA ALA A 168 23.57 12.53 -6.39
C ALA A 168 24.73 13.32 -6.99
N MET A 169 24.84 13.34 -8.30
CA MET A 169 25.93 14.03 -8.99
C MET A 169 25.56 14.41 -10.41
N ARG A 170 26.29 15.36 -10.98
CA ARG A 170 26.26 15.60 -12.43
C ARG A 170 26.77 14.37 -13.17
N LEU A 171 26.06 13.94 -14.20
CA LEU A 171 26.41 12.74 -14.97
C LEU A 171 27.83 12.84 -15.56
N SER A 172 28.21 14.03 -16.04
CA SER A 172 29.55 14.30 -16.59
C SER A 172 30.67 14.11 -15.56
N LEU A 173 30.44 14.45 -14.29
CA LEU A 173 31.42 14.24 -13.21
C LEU A 173 31.56 12.75 -12.87
N LEU A 174 30.46 12.01 -12.88
CA LEU A 174 30.51 10.56 -12.67
C LEU A 174 31.24 9.85 -13.81
N GLN A 175 30.96 10.22 -15.05
CA GLN A 175 31.67 9.69 -16.23
C GLN A 175 33.17 9.98 -16.15
N LEU A 176 33.56 11.20 -15.77
CA LEU A 176 34.96 11.57 -15.55
C LEU A 176 35.61 10.68 -14.49
N ALA A 177 34.98 10.53 -13.32
CA ALA A 177 35.49 9.69 -12.25
C ALA A 177 35.67 8.23 -12.69
N TYR A 178 34.72 7.68 -13.46
CA TYR A 178 34.85 6.32 -14.01
C TYR A 178 35.93 6.17 -15.08
N SER A 179 36.25 7.22 -15.84
CA SER A 179 37.31 7.22 -16.85
C SER A 179 38.71 7.24 -16.21
N GLN A 180 38.81 7.84 -15.02
CA GLN A 180 40.05 7.90 -14.23
C GLN A 180 40.17 6.74 -13.23
N ALA A 181 39.07 6.02 -12.99
CA ALA A 181 39.06 4.86 -12.12
C ALA A 181 39.95 3.75 -12.70
N GLY A 182 41.05 3.45 -11.99
CA GLY A 182 41.85 2.25 -12.24
C GLY A 182 41.13 0.97 -11.80
N ASP A 183 41.89 -0.11 -11.60
CA ASP A 183 41.34 -1.41 -11.23
C ASP A 183 40.93 -1.52 -9.75
N GLU A 184 41.28 -0.55 -8.91
CA GLU A 184 40.96 -0.53 -7.49
C GLU A 184 39.46 -0.50 -7.23
N GLU A 185 39.02 -1.25 -6.22
CA GLU A 185 37.62 -1.30 -5.81
C GLU A 185 37.27 -0.06 -4.98
N ALA A 186 36.20 0.62 -5.37
CA ALA A 186 35.58 1.68 -4.58
C ALA A 186 34.36 1.15 -3.84
N THR A 187 34.19 1.60 -2.60
CA THR A 187 33.07 1.19 -1.74
C THR A 187 31.77 1.89 -2.08
N ASP A 188 31.85 3.11 -2.63
CA ASP A 188 30.73 3.94 -3.08
C ASP A 188 31.17 4.93 -4.19
N GLU A 189 30.22 5.69 -4.76
CA GLU A 189 30.50 6.65 -5.83
C GLU A 189 31.29 7.86 -5.30
N ALA A 190 31.04 8.26 -4.05
CA ALA A 190 31.80 9.32 -3.38
C ALA A 190 33.30 9.04 -3.40
N SER A 191 33.70 7.81 -3.04
CA SER A 191 35.11 7.39 -3.05
C SER A 191 35.75 7.52 -4.44
N LEU A 192 35.00 7.23 -5.51
CA LEU A 192 35.52 7.40 -6.89
C LEU A 192 35.70 8.89 -7.24
N LEU A 193 34.73 9.71 -6.86
CA LEU A 193 34.75 11.16 -7.11
C LEU A 193 35.87 11.85 -6.31
N GLU A 194 36.06 11.47 -5.05
CA GLU A 194 37.14 11.96 -4.18
C GLU A 194 38.52 11.63 -4.76
N ARG A 195 38.72 10.40 -5.24
CA ARG A 195 39.97 9.98 -5.91
C ARG A 195 40.25 10.78 -7.18
N ALA A 196 39.20 11.21 -7.89
CA ALA A 196 39.29 12.10 -9.04
C ALA A 196 39.49 13.58 -8.66
N GLY A 197 39.64 13.90 -7.37
CA GLY A 197 39.80 15.27 -6.87
C GLY A 197 38.52 16.11 -6.93
N ILE A 198 37.36 15.48 -7.08
CA ILE A 198 36.06 16.15 -7.18
C ILE A 198 35.48 16.32 -5.76
N PRO A 199 35.19 17.55 -5.31
CA PRO A 199 34.61 17.79 -3.98
C PRO A 199 33.22 17.16 -3.83
N VAL A 200 32.98 16.53 -2.68
CA VAL A 200 31.70 15.88 -2.34
C VAL A 200 31.00 16.66 -1.22
N THR A 201 29.77 17.12 -1.46
CA THR A 201 28.97 17.83 -0.46
C THR A 201 28.13 16.85 0.36
N ILE A 202 27.98 17.10 1.66
CA ILE A 202 27.08 16.30 2.51
C ILE A 202 25.70 16.94 2.54
N VAL A 203 24.68 16.12 2.32
CA VAL A 203 23.27 16.41 2.57
C VAL A 203 22.85 15.55 3.76
N GLU A 204 22.32 16.17 4.81
CA GLU A 204 21.93 15.43 6.00
C GLU A 204 20.81 14.41 5.67
N GLY A 205 21.08 13.13 5.95
CA GLY A 205 20.19 12.01 5.67
C GLY A 205 19.16 11.79 6.79
N SER A 206 18.69 10.55 6.92
CA SER A 206 17.81 10.14 8.02
C SER A 206 18.26 8.81 8.59
N GLU A 207 18.13 8.65 9.90
CA GLU A 207 18.32 7.38 10.60
C GLU A 207 17.34 6.29 10.08
N THR A 208 16.16 6.69 9.60
CA THR A 208 15.19 5.75 9.01
C THR A 208 15.56 5.27 7.62
N ASN A 209 16.51 5.94 6.92
CA ASN A 209 17.00 5.54 5.61
C ASN A 209 18.04 4.40 5.71
N LEU A 210 17.71 3.39 6.52
CA LEU A 210 18.60 2.28 6.84
C LEU A 210 18.78 1.33 5.65
N LYS A 211 19.98 0.75 5.55
CA LYS A 211 20.26 -0.30 4.56
C LYS A 211 19.91 -1.65 5.19
N ILE A 212 19.02 -2.40 4.57
CA ILE A 212 18.70 -3.76 5.01
C ILE A 212 19.92 -4.65 4.70
N THR A 213 20.59 -5.07 5.76
CA THR A 213 21.80 -5.91 5.71
C THR A 213 21.68 -7.18 6.55
N ARG A 214 20.84 -7.15 7.60
CA ARG A 214 20.62 -8.22 8.56
C ARG A 214 19.12 -8.44 8.84
N PRO A 215 18.71 -9.59 9.40
CA PRO A 215 17.30 -9.86 9.68
C PRO A 215 16.63 -8.84 10.62
N GLU A 216 17.37 -8.30 11.59
CA GLU A 216 16.87 -7.25 12.49
C GLU A 216 16.52 -5.95 11.76
N ASP A 217 17.24 -5.61 10.69
CA ASP A 217 16.99 -4.43 9.87
C ASP A 217 15.63 -4.53 9.18
N LEU A 218 15.25 -5.75 8.75
CA LEU A 218 13.97 -5.98 8.06
C LEU A 218 12.79 -5.75 9.01
N ARG A 219 12.88 -6.23 10.26
CA ARG A 219 11.84 -6.00 11.27
C ARG A 219 11.69 -4.53 11.59
N LEU A 220 12.81 -3.82 11.74
CA LEU A 220 12.80 -2.37 11.98
C LEU A 220 12.18 -1.63 10.79
N ALA A 221 12.57 -2.01 9.57
CA ALA A 221 12.02 -1.41 8.36
C ALA A 221 10.50 -1.64 8.27
N GLU A 222 10.02 -2.83 8.63
CA GLU A 222 8.61 -3.17 8.61
C GLU A 222 7.79 -2.29 9.56
N LEU A 223 8.28 -2.07 10.79
CA LEU A 223 7.65 -1.15 11.74
C LEU A 223 7.60 0.29 11.20
N ILE A 224 8.65 0.75 10.51
CA ILE A 224 8.70 2.09 9.92
C ILE A 224 7.67 2.20 8.78
N VAL A 225 7.57 1.19 7.90
CA VAL A 225 6.56 1.18 6.83
C VAL A 225 5.15 1.24 7.41
N HIS A 226 4.84 0.42 8.42
CA HIS A 226 3.51 0.38 9.04
C HIS A 226 3.15 1.68 9.80
N ARG A 227 4.14 2.42 10.35
CA ARG A 227 3.90 3.74 10.95
C ARG A 227 3.67 4.83 9.91
N ASN A 228 4.28 4.70 8.73
CA ASN A 228 4.15 5.63 7.62
C ASN A 228 2.90 5.37 6.76
N THR A 229 2.24 4.21 6.92
CA THR A 229 0.89 4.01 6.40
C THR A 229 -0.11 4.64 7.36
N THR A 230 -0.95 5.55 6.85
CA THR A 230 -2.12 6.05 7.59
C THR A 230 -2.88 4.84 8.14
N PRO A 231 -3.15 4.76 9.46
CA PRO A 231 -3.91 3.65 10.01
C PRO A 231 -5.22 3.52 9.22
N PRO A 232 -5.69 2.29 8.93
CA PRO A 232 -6.92 2.10 8.17
C PRO A 232 -8.02 2.92 8.84
N ARG A 233 -8.72 3.77 8.08
CA ARG A 233 -9.88 4.47 8.65
C ARG A 233 -10.98 3.44 8.81
N LEU A 234 -11.08 2.91 10.01
CA LEU A 234 -12.13 1.98 10.38
C LEU A 234 -13.36 2.78 10.79
N ARG A 235 -14.51 2.43 10.22
CA ARG A 235 -15.80 2.98 10.64
C ARG A 235 -16.77 1.86 10.92
N ILE A 236 -17.51 1.98 12.01
CA ILE A 236 -18.52 1.01 12.40
C ILE A 236 -19.88 1.64 12.20
N GLY A 237 -20.81 0.86 11.65
CA GLY A 237 -22.19 1.24 11.48
C GLY A 237 -23.11 0.19 12.08
N HIS A 238 -24.24 0.64 12.62
CA HIS A 238 -25.31 -0.20 13.12
C HIS A 238 -26.60 0.24 12.46
N GLY A 239 -27.37 -0.73 12.00
CA GLY A 239 -28.69 -0.53 11.44
C GLY A 239 -29.70 -1.46 12.11
N PHE A 240 -30.92 -0.96 12.23
CA PHE A 240 -32.05 -1.71 12.75
C PHE A 240 -33.28 -1.36 11.94
N ASP A 241 -34.01 -2.38 11.49
CA ASP A 241 -35.29 -2.19 10.83
C ASP A 241 -36.30 -3.25 11.27
N ALA A 242 -37.59 -2.93 11.18
CA ALA A 242 -38.68 -3.83 11.53
C ALA A 242 -39.92 -3.59 10.69
N HIS A 243 -40.43 -4.65 10.06
CA HIS A 243 -41.65 -4.60 9.25
C HIS A 243 -42.71 -5.55 9.76
N ARG A 244 -43.98 -5.13 9.60
CA ARG A 244 -45.16 -5.92 9.96
C ARG A 244 -45.47 -6.92 8.85
N PHE A 245 -45.95 -8.12 9.22
CA PHE A 245 -46.49 -9.06 8.23
C PHE A 245 -47.85 -8.62 7.68
N ILE A 246 -48.07 -8.82 6.37
CA ILE A 246 -49.36 -8.65 5.70
C ILE A 246 -49.61 -9.76 4.67
N ALA A 247 -50.90 -9.99 4.39
CA ALA A 247 -51.33 -10.92 3.35
C ALA A 247 -51.03 -10.39 1.94
N ASP A 248 -51.12 -11.28 0.95
CA ASP A 248 -51.08 -10.97 -0.48
C ASP A 248 -49.80 -10.26 -0.96
N ARG A 249 -48.67 -10.52 -0.28
CA ARG A 249 -47.35 -10.07 -0.70
C ARG A 249 -46.30 -11.17 -0.56
N PRO A 250 -45.29 -11.22 -1.45
CA PRO A 250 -44.15 -12.09 -1.26
C PRO A 250 -43.32 -11.65 -0.04
N LEU A 251 -42.75 -12.60 0.68
CA LEU A 251 -41.74 -12.34 1.70
C LEU A 251 -40.37 -12.26 1.02
N VAL A 252 -39.76 -11.08 1.00
CA VAL A 252 -38.41 -10.88 0.46
C VAL A 252 -37.48 -10.52 1.61
N LEU A 253 -36.37 -11.26 1.75
CA LEU A 253 -35.32 -11.03 2.75
C LEU A 253 -33.95 -11.16 2.09
N GLY A 254 -33.08 -10.17 2.25
CA GLY A 254 -31.74 -10.17 1.65
C GLY A 254 -31.76 -10.33 0.12
N GLY A 255 -32.79 -9.79 -0.52
CA GLY A 255 -33.08 -9.92 -1.94
C GLY A 255 -33.60 -11.30 -2.37
N VAL A 256 -33.88 -12.23 -1.45
CA VAL A 256 -34.35 -13.58 -1.74
C VAL A 256 -35.83 -13.72 -1.37
N THR A 257 -36.65 -14.22 -2.29
CA THR A 257 -38.04 -14.56 -1.99
C THR A 257 -38.12 -15.84 -1.17
N ILE A 258 -38.69 -15.74 0.03
CA ILE A 258 -38.84 -16.83 0.98
C ILE A 258 -40.25 -17.40 0.88
N PRO A 259 -40.43 -18.73 0.72
CA PRO A 259 -41.75 -19.35 0.73
C PRO A 259 -42.47 -19.11 2.07
N HIS A 260 -43.52 -18.31 2.04
CA HIS A 260 -44.33 -17.99 3.21
C HIS A 260 -45.72 -17.49 2.78
N THR A 261 -46.72 -17.62 3.65
CA THR A 261 -48.10 -17.17 3.38
C THR A 261 -48.28 -15.67 3.57
N LEU A 262 -47.35 -15.01 4.26
CA LEU A 262 -47.34 -13.57 4.56
C LEU A 262 -46.05 -12.94 4.05
N GLY A 263 -46.15 -11.72 3.51
CA GLY A 263 -45.02 -10.86 3.17
C GLY A 263 -44.89 -9.68 4.14
N LEU A 264 -43.91 -8.81 3.92
CA LEU A 264 -43.70 -7.63 4.77
C LEU A 264 -44.39 -6.38 4.20
N ALA A 265 -44.93 -5.57 5.10
CA ALA A 265 -45.52 -4.28 4.79
C ALA A 265 -44.42 -3.22 4.68
N GLY A 266 -44.48 -2.40 3.64
CA GLY A 266 -43.52 -1.33 3.41
C GLY A 266 -43.52 -0.90 1.94
N HIS A 267 -42.70 0.10 1.65
CA HIS A 267 -42.38 0.51 0.28
C HIS A 267 -41.46 -0.52 -0.38
N SER A 268 -41.33 -0.45 -1.71
CA SER A 268 -40.53 -1.43 -2.47
C SER A 268 -41.00 -2.87 -2.23
N ASP A 269 -40.07 -3.81 -2.12
CA ASP A 269 -40.28 -5.20 -1.72
C ASP A 269 -40.26 -5.43 -0.19
N ALA A 270 -40.16 -4.35 0.60
CA ALA A 270 -40.18 -4.34 2.08
C ALA A 270 -39.14 -5.27 2.74
N ASP A 271 -37.95 -5.34 2.16
CA ASP A 271 -36.87 -6.20 2.62
C ASP A 271 -36.15 -5.61 3.84
N VAL A 272 -36.61 -6.03 5.02
CA VAL A 272 -36.06 -5.61 6.33
C VAL A 272 -34.56 -5.89 6.48
N VAL A 273 -34.02 -6.91 5.80
CA VAL A 273 -32.60 -7.25 5.90
C VAL A 273 -31.77 -6.23 5.14
N THR A 274 -32.17 -5.96 3.91
CA THR A 274 -31.49 -5.00 3.04
C THR A 274 -31.58 -3.59 3.60
N HIS A 275 -32.73 -3.19 4.13
CA HIS A 275 -32.89 -1.88 4.77
C HIS A 275 -32.01 -1.70 6.01
N ALA A 276 -31.97 -2.69 6.92
CA ALA A 276 -31.08 -2.64 8.08
C ALA A 276 -29.60 -2.54 7.66
N LEU A 277 -29.20 -3.23 6.59
CA LEU A 277 -27.85 -3.12 6.05
C LEU A 277 -27.57 -1.73 5.46
N CYS A 278 -28.51 -1.15 4.71
CA CYS A 278 -28.40 0.22 4.21
C CYS A 278 -28.19 1.22 5.36
N ASP A 279 -29.00 1.15 6.41
CA ASP A 279 -28.87 2.03 7.58
C ASP A 279 -27.52 1.85 8.30
N ALA A 280 -27.03 0.62 8.41
CA ALA A 280 -25.71 0.37 8.97
C ALA A 280 -24.61 1.04 8.12
N LEU A 281 -24.66 0.89 6.79
CA LEU A 281 -23.69 1.50 5.87
C LEU A 281 -23.75 3.03 5.91
N LEU A 282 -24.95 3.61 5.85
CA LEU A 282 -25.18 5.06 5.92
C LEU A 282 -24.74 5.63 7.28
N GLY A 283 -25.04 4.93 8.37
CA GLY A 283 -24.59 5.27 9.71
C GLY A 283 -23.07 5.28 9.83
N ALA A 284 -22.38 4.28 9.29
CA ALA A 284 -20.92 4.21 9.28
C ALA A 284 -20.27 5.42 8.58
N ILE A 285 -20.88 5.92 7.50
CA ILE A 285 -20.36 7.10 6.78
C ILE A 285 -20.90 8.43 7.31
N GLY A 286 -21.79 8.43 8.32
CA GLY A 286 -22.41 9.62 8.88
C GLY A 286 -23.42 10.28 7.94
N ALA A 287 -24.06 9.50 7.08
CA ALA A 287 -24.99 9.97 6.06
C ALA A 287 -26.47 9.84 6.48
N ARG A 288 -26.77 9.77 7.78
CA ARG A 288 -28.13 9.55 8.32
C ARG A 288 -28.63 8.13 7.97
N ASP A 289 -29.85 8.01 7.47
CA ASP A 289 -30.62 6.78 7.30
C ASP A 289 -31.25 6.69 5.91
N ILE A 290 -31.80 5.51 5.59
CA ILE A 290 -32.42 5.19 4.31
C ILE A 290 -33.58 6.15 3.97
N GLY A 291 -34.37 6.57 4.96
CA GLY A 291 -35.52 7.46 4.76
C GLY A 291 -35.10 8.87 4.33
N TYR A 292 -33.91 9.33 4.70
CA TYR A 292 -33.35 10.58 4.22
C TYR A 292 -32.93 10.54 2.74
N HIS A 293 -32.32 9.42 2.29
CA HIS A 293 -31.83 9.29 0.91
C HIS A 293 -32.91 8.84 -0.07
N PHE A 294 -33.85 8.03 0.41
CA PHE A 294 -34.89 7.39 -0.40
C PHE A 294 -36.26 7.62 0.25
N PRO A 295 -36.74 8.88 0.32
CA PRO A 295 -38.00 9.19 0.98
C PRO A 295 -39.20 8.61 0.22
N ASP A 296 -40.13 8.00 0.94
CA ASP A 296 -41.35 7.37 0.43
C ASP A 296 -42.23 8.27 -0.44
N SER A 297 -42.12 9.60 -0.26
CA SER A 297 -42.87 10.60 -1.03
C SER A 297 -42.33 10.86 -2.44
N ASP A 298 -41.15 10.35 -2.77
CA ASP A 298 -40.50 10.61 -4.06
C ASP A 298 -40.84 9.52 -5.09
N ALA A 299 -41.57 9.92 -6.13
CA ALA A 299 -42.01 9.03 -7.20
C ALA A 299 -40.86 8.32 -7.94
N ARG A 300 -39.62 8.82 -7.85
CA ARG A 300 -38.44 8.23 -8.48
C ARG A 300 -38.07 6.87 -7.89
N PHE A 301 -38.38 6.62 -6.63
CA PHE A 301 -38.04 5.38 -5.92
C PHE A 301 -39.24 4.42 -5.82
N SER A 302 -40.40 4.82 -6.33
CA SER A 302 -41.62 4.00 -6.34
C SER A 302 -41.43 2.75 -7.19
N GLY A 303 -41.47 1.57 -6.56
CA GLY A 303 -41.35 0.28 -7.24
C GLY A 303 -39.92 -0.20 -7.49
N MET A 304 -38.91 0.48 -6.93
CA MET A 304 -37.54 -0.04 -6.89
C MET A 304 -37.43 -1.22 -5.93
N TYR A 305 -36.56 -2.17 -6.22
CA TYR A 305 -36.23 -3.26 -5.30
C TYR A 305 -35.20 -2.79 -4.26
N SER A 306 -35.29 -3.29 -3.03
CA SER A 306 -34.39 -2.86 -1.94
C SER A 306 -32.92 -3.12 -2.26
N ILE A 307 -32.61 -4.17 -3.03
CA ILE A 307 -31.24 -4.46 -3.49
C ILE A 307 -30.67 -3.31 -4.33
N THR A 308 -31.48 -2.64 -5.15
CA THR A 308 -31.01 -1.49 -5.92
C THR A 308 -30.71 -0.30 -5.02
N LEU A 309 -31.45 -0.12 -3.91
CA LEU A 309 -31.12 0.91 -2.91
C LEU A 309 -29.79 0.61 -2.22
N LEU A 310 -29.50 -0.66 -1.94
CA LEU A 310 -28.22 -1.09 -1.38
C LEU A 310 -27.05 -0.76 -2.31
N GLU A 311 -27.21 -0.99 -3.61
CA GLU A 311 -26.19 -0.66 -4.63
C GLU A 311 -25.87 0.85 -4.63
N GLU A 312 -26.90 1.70 -4.59
CA GLU A 312 -26.74 3.16 -4.49
C GLU A 312 -26.03 3.59 -3.18
N VAL A 313 -26.37 2.95 -2.05
CA VAL A 313 -25.71 3.20 -0.77
C VAL A 313 -24.24 2.80 -0.81
N ILE A 314 -23.90 1.68 -1.46
CA ILE A 314 -22.52 1.22 -1.62
C ILE A 314 -21.73 2.19 -2.50
N ASP A 315 -22.33 2.74 -3.55
CA ASP A 315 -21.68 3.76 -4.37
C ASP A 315 -21.44 5.07 -3.58
N LEU A 316 -22.36 5.43 -2.68
CA LEU A 316 -22.15 6.53 -1.74
C LEU A 316 -20.99 6.23 -0.77
N VAL A 317 -20.89 5.01 -0.24
CA VAL A 317 -19.77 4.57 0.61
C VAL A 317 -18.44 4.68 -0.15
N ARG A 318 -18.40 4.21 -1.41
CA ARG A 318 -17.22 4.31 -2.29
C ARG A 318 -16.84 5.76 -2.57
N SER A 319 -17.81 6.65 -2.79
CA SER A 319 -17.57 8.09 -2.99
C SER A 319 -16.86 8.76 -1.80
N LYS A 320 -16.96 8.17 -0.61
CA LYS A 320 -16.26 8.61 0.62
C LYS A 320 -14.87 7.97 0.77
N GLY A 321 -14.41 7.20 -0.20
CA GLY A 321 -13.13 6.49 -0.17
C GLY A 321 -13.12 5.29 0.78
N LEU A 322 -14.28 4.70 1.04
CA LEU A 322 -14.44 3.55 1.94
C LEU A 322 -14.96 2.33 1.17
N ALA A 323 -14.72 1.14 1.73
CA ALA A 323 -15.23 -0.14 1.25
C ALA A 323 -15.77 -0.94 2.43
N LEU A 324 -16.72 -1.84 2.16
CA LEU A 324 -17.21 -2.80 3.15
C LEU A 324 -16.12 -3.83 3.45
N GLY A 325 -15.72 -3.92 4.72
CA GLY A 325 -14.83 -4.97 5.21
C GLY A 325 -15.61 -6.23 5.57
N ASN A 326 -16.60 -6.09 6.45
CA ASN A 326 -17.53 -7.17 6.76
C ASN A 326 -18.90 -6.64 7.24
N ALA A 327 -19.93 -7.45 7.09
CA ALA A 327 -21.28 -7.24 7.62
C ALA A 327 -21.70 -8.45 8.47
N ASP A 328 -22.21 -8.19 9.67
CA ASP A 328 -22.80 -9.20 10.54
C ASP A 328 -24.28 -8.86 10.79
N ILE A 329 -25.16 -9.74 10.34
CA ILE A 329 -26.61 -9.52 10.28
C ILE A 329 -27.30 -10.52 11.21
N THR A 330 -28.33 -10.07 11.94
CA THR A 330 -29.17 -10.91 12.80
C THR A 330 -30.64 -10.64 12.49
N ILE A 331 -31.30 -11.65 11.90
CA ILE A 331 -32.72 -11.64 11.61
C ILE A 331 -33.47 -12.22 12.82
N ILE A 332 -34.47 -11.50 13.31
CA ILE A 332 -35.29 -11.87 14.44
C ILE A 332 -36.70 -12.17 13.94
N CYS A 333 -37.05 -13.45 13.87
CA CYS A 333 -38.36 -13.91 13.41
C CYS A 333 -38.75 -15.24 14.08
N GLN A 334 -40.03 -15.41 14.38
CA GLN A 334 -40.55 -16.69 14.89
C GLN A 334 -40.76 -17.72 13.75
N ALA A 335 -41.19 -17.25 12.58
CA ALA A 335 -41.34 -17.99 11.34
C ALA A 335 -41.14 -17.04 10.14
N PRO A 336 -40.75 -17.54 8.94
CA PRO A 336 -40.39 -18.92 8.61
C PRO A 336 -38.98 -19.31 9.07
N ARG A 337 -38.63 -20.60 8.94
CA ARG A 337 -37.26 -21.08 9.20
C ARG A 337 -36.32 -20.66 8.07
N LEU A 338 -35.32 -19.85 8.39
CA LEU A 338 -34.43 -19.23 7.39
C LEU A 338 -33.17 -20.05 7.03
N ALA A 339 -32.86 -21.12 7.75
CA ALA A 339 -31.60 -21.87 7.59
C ALA A 339 -31.30 -22.32 6.14
N GLY A 340 -32.33 -22.70 5.36
CA GLY A 340 -32.18 -23.12 3.97
C GLY A 340 -31.98 -21.96 2.97
N HIS A 341 -32.09 -20.71 3.42
CA HIS A 341 -32.05 -19.52 2.56
C HIS A 341 -30.86 -18.59 2.88
N ILE A 342 -30.14 -18.84 3.97
CA ILE A 342 -29.01 -18.00 4.43
C ILE A 342 -27.92 -17.86 3.36
N ALA A 343 -27.47 -18.96 2.76
CA ALA A 343 -26.40 -18.92 1.76
C ALA A 343 -26.78 -18.05 0.55
N ALA A 344 -28.01 -18.18 0.05
CA ALA A 344 -28.50 -17.38 -1.07
C ALA A 344 -28.61 -15.88 -0.73
N MET A 345 -29.02 -15.55 0.51
CA MET A 345 -29.03 -14.15 0.98
C MET A 345 -27.60 -13.59 1.09
N GLN A 346 -26.65 -14.37 1.62
CA GLN A 346 -25.25 -13.96 1.72
C GLN A 346 -24.65 -13.65 0.35
N GLU A 347 -24.81 -14.56 -0.62
CA GLU A 347 -24.31 -14.37 -1.99
C GLU A 347 -24.89 -13.11 -2.63
N ARG A 348 -26.21 -12.90 -2.51
CA ARG A 348 -26.88 -11.76 -3.13
C ARG A 348 -26.43 -10.42 -2.52
N LEU A 349 -26.38 -10.33 -1.19
CA LEU A 349 -25.93 -9.13 -0.50
C LEU A 349 -24.44 -8.84 -0.76
N ALA A 350 -23.60 -9.88 -0.74
CA ALA A 350 -22.17 -9.74 -1.03
C ALA A 350 -21.93 -9.24 -2.46
N GLN A 351 -22.68 -9.78 -3.43
CA GLN A 351 -22.62 -9.33 -4.82
C GLN A 351 -22.97 -7.85 -4.96
N SER A 352 -24.09 -7.38 -4.36
CA SER A 352 -24.47 -5.97 -4.41
C SER A 352 -23.49 -5.06 -3.65
N CYS A 353 -22.84 -5.56 -2.60
CA CYS A 353 -21.78 -4.84 -1.90
C CYS A 353 -20.42 -4.83 -2.64
N GLY A 354 -20.24 -5.72 -3.63
CA GLY A 354 -18.97 -5.91 -4.32
C GLY A 354 -17.88 -6.52 -3.44
N VAL A 355 -18.25 -7.49 -2.59
CA VAL A 355 -17.35 -8.22 -1.69
C VAL A 355 -17.53 -9.74 -1.85
N GLU A 356 -16.56 -10.50 -1.34
CA GLU A 356 -16.68 -11.96 -1.26
C GLU A 356 -17.78 -12.38 -0.25
N ALA A 357 -18.45 -13.51 -0.50
CA ALA A 357 -19.55 -13.98 0.35
C ALA A 357 -19.15 -14.16 1.83
N GLU A 358 -17.89 -14.52 2.11
CA GLU A 358 -17.35 -14.67 3.46
C GLU A 358 -17.34 -13.36 4.27
N ALA A 359 -17.40 -12.19 3.59
CA ALA A 359 -17.50 -10.90 4.25
C ALA A 359 -18.91 -10.62 4.82
N VAL A 360 -19.93 -11.40 4.44
CA VAL A 360 -21.32 -11.22 4.89
C VAL A 360 -21.76 -12.43 5.70
N ASN A 361 -22.01 -12.23 7.00
CA ASN A 361 -22.56 -13.25 7.88
C ASN A 361 -24.03 -12.95 8.21
N ILE A 362 -24.90 -13.96 8.12
CA ILE A 362 -26.33 -13.83 8.46
C ILE A 362 -26.70 -14.88 9.51
N LYS A 363 -27.23 -14.41 10.62
CA LYS A 363 -27.77 -15.22 11.71
C LYS A 363 -29.28 -15.04 11.77
N ALA A 364 -29.99 -16.08 12.19
CA ALA A 364 -31.42 -16.01 12.46
C ALA A 364 -31.69 -16.49 13.89
N THR A 365 -32.56 -15.81 14.62
CA THR A 365 -32.93 -16.17 15.98
C THR A 365 -34.43 -15.95 16.23
N THR A 366 -35.00 -16.77 17.10
CA THR A 366 -36.35 -16.61 17.64
C THR A 366 -36.33 -15.72 18.88
N THR A 367 -37.52 -15.31 19.31
CA THR A 367 -37.72 -14.59 20.57
C THR A 367 -38.54 -15.42 21.56
N GLU A 368 -38.51 -16.76 21.41
CA GLU A 368 -39.24 -17.70 22.25
C GLU A 368 -40.73 -17.34 22.43
N LYS A 369 -41.40 -16.98 21.32
CA LYS A 369 -42.80 -16.51 21.28
C LYS A 369 -43.09 -15.22 22.08
N MET A 370 -42.05 -14.48 22.48
CA MET A 370 -42.17 -13.20 23.17
C MET A 370 -42.05 -12.01 22.21
N GLY A 371 -42.72 -10.90 22.52
CA GLY A 371 -42.69 -9.70 21.68
C GLY A 371 -43.39 -9.85 20.33
N PHE A 372 -43.34 -8.80 19.49
CA PHE A 372 -44.05 -8.79 18.21
C PHE A 372 -43.47 -9.80 17.22
N THR A 373 -42.15 -9.99 17.23
CA THR A 373 -41.46 -11.00 16.42
C THR A 373 -41.84 -12.42 16.85
N GLY A 374 -42.04 -12.65 18.15
CA GLY A 374 -42.44 -13.94 18.72
C GLY A 374 -43.92 -14.27 18.51
N ARG A 375 -44.78 -13.24 18.48
CA ARG A 375 -46.21 -13.38 18.14
C ARG A 375 -46.50 -13.39 16.64
N GLU A 376 -45.45 -13.47 15.80
CA GLU A 376 -45.56 -13.48 14.34
C GLU A 376 -46.28 -12.24 13.77
N GLU A 377 -46.14 -11.10 14.44
CA GLU A 377 -46.69 -9.81 13.97
C GLU A 377 -45.77 -9.15 12.92
N GLY A 378 -44.49 -9.54 12.87
CA GLY A 378 -43.50 -9.00 11.95
C GLY A 378 -42.11 -9.62 12.11
N ILE A 379 -41.15 -9.09 11.35
CA ILE A 379 -39.73 -9.45 11.41
C ILE A 379 -38.93 -8.21 11.76
N ALA A 380 -37.92 -8.36 12.61
CA ALA A 380 -36.90 -7.34 12.86
C ALA A 380 -35.53 -7.81 12.37
N CYS A 381 -34.66 -6.86 12.03
CA CYS A 381 -33.30 -7.14 11.62
C CYS A 381 -32.32 -6.15 12.26
N HIS A 382 -31.17 -6.67 12.70
CA HIS A 382 -30.00 -5.87 13.02
C HIS A 382 -28.90 -6.13 12.00
N ALA A 383 -28.18 -5.08 11.61
CA ALA A 383 -26.94 -5.19 10.84
C ALA A 383 -25.83 -4.38 11.53
N VAL A 384 -24.64 -4.96 11.59
CA VAL A 384 -23.42 -4.26 12.02
C VAL A 384 -22.40 -4.38 10.90
N VAL A 385 -21.81 -3.26 10.49
CA VAL A 385 -20.81 -3.22 9.42
C VAL A 385 -19.51 -2.62 9.91
N LEU A 386 -18.40 -3.11 9.36
CA LEU A 386 -17.10 -2.47 9.44
C LEU A 386 -16.70 -2.00 8.04
N LEU A 387 -16.44 -0.70 7.90
CA LEU A 387 -15.85 -0.13 6.71
C LEU A 387 -14.35 0.11 6.93
N HIS A 388 -13.56 -0.04 5.87
CA HIS A 388 -12.16 0.37 5.83
C HIS A 388 -11.90 1.26 4.63
N ASN A 389 -10.71 1.88 4.57
CA ASN A 389 -10.29 2.62 3.38
C ASN A 389 -10.41 1.73 2.15
N HIS A 390 -11.09 2.20 1.11
CA HIS A 390 -10.98 1.56 -0.19
C HIS A 390 -9.52 1.67 -0.64
N PRO A 391 -8.82 0.58 -0.97
CA PRO A 391 -7.52 0.70 -1.61
C PRO A 391 -7.77 1.42 -2.92
N ASN A 392 -7.42 2.71 -3.01
CA ASN A 392 -7.50 3.42 -4.28
C ASN A 392 -6.46 2.77 -5.21
N PRO A 393 -6.86 2.23 -6.38
CA PRO A 393 -5.89 1.77 -7.38
C PRO A 393 -5.06 2.93 -7.97
N SER A 394 -5.44 4.17 -7.68
CA SER A 394 -4.83 5.37 -8.24
C SER A 394 -5.07 6.56 -7.31
N GLY A 395 -4.09 6.86 -6.47
CA GLY A 395 -3.92 8.22 -5.96
C GLY A 395 -3.34 9.05 -7.10
N HIS A 396 -4.18 9.90 -7.70
CA HIS A 396 -3.74 10.96 -8.63
C HIS A 396 -2.93 12.04 -7.90
#